data_AF-A0A0X3TD12-F1
#
_entry.id   AF-A0A0X3TD12-F1
#
_cell.length_a   1.000
_cell.length_b   1.000
_cell.length_c   1.000
_cell.angle_alpha   90.00
_cell.angle_beta   90.00
_cell.angle_gamma   90.00
#
_symmetry.space_group_name_H-M   'P 1'
#
loop_
_entity.id
_entity.type
_entity.pdbx_description
1 polymer ?
#
loop_
_entity_poly.entity_id
_entity_poly.type
_entity_poly.pdbx_seq_one_letter_code
_entity_poly.pdbx_strand_id
1 'polypeptide(L)'
;MVENEGDIPLITGDALLAGEKFDMIKIDVEGMEMKVLNGMENLLRRTKPKLFVEVDRQNFKAFDDFCATHNYEVLEQFKRYRPNTNFLLGPRLE
;
A
#
# COMPACT_ATOMS: atom_id res chain seq x y z
N MET A 1 2.08 -26.32 23.04
CA MET A 1 2.14 -24.94 22.51
C MET A 1 2.32 -24.04 23.70
N VAL A 2 3.37 -23.22 23.71
CA VAL A 2 3.59 -22.24 24.78
C VAL A 2 2.73 -21.04 24.44
N GLU A 3 1.82 -20.64 25.33
CA GLU A 3 1.04 -19.42 25.15
C GLU A 3 1.99 -18.21 25.05
N ASN A 4 1.80 -17.37 24.04
CA ASN A 4 2.53 -16.13 23.79
C ASN A 4 4.02 -16.24 23.36
N GLU A 5 4.51 -17.42 22.94
CA GLU A 5 5.79 -17.51 22.21
C GLU A 5 5.54 -17.55 20.70
N GLY A 6 5.62 -16.41 20.03
CA GLY A 6 5.53 -16.32 18.56
C GLY A 6 4.64 -15.21 18.00
N ASP A 7 3.92 -14.48 18.85
CA ASP A 7 3.11 -13.34 18.40
C ASP A 7 3.99 -12.17 17.99
N ILE A 8 3.77 -11.65 16.77
CA ILE A 8 4.42 -10.45 16.27
C ILE A 8 3.44 -9.28 16.41
N PRO A 9 3.79 -8.19 17.11
CA PRO A 9 2.90 -7.05 17.28
C PRO A 9 2.58 -6.41 15.92
N LEU A 10 1.30 -6.14 15.69
CA LEU A 10 0.81 -5.47 14.49
C LEU A 10 0.54 -3.99 14.79
N ILE A 11 1.19 -3.09 14.05
CA ILE A 11 1.02 -1.64 14.16
C ILE A 11 0.69 -1.05 12.78
N THR A 12 -0.13 0.00 12.74
CA THR A 12 -0.42 0.71 11.50
C THR A 12 0.80 1.52 11.04
N GLY A 13 0.96 1.70 9.73
CA GLY A 13 2.03 2.53 9.21
C GLY A 13 1.89 3.99 9.65
N ASP A 14 0.67 4.49 9.83
CA ASP A 14 0.41 5.82 10.39
C ASP A 14 0.97 6.00 11.81
N ALA A 15 0.83 4.98 12.67
CA ALA A 15 1.36 5.04 14.03
C ALA A 15 2.88 4.88 14.05
N LEU A 16 3.42 3.98 13.23
CA LEU A 16 4.86 3.70 13.17
C LEU A 16 5.67 4.83 12.53
N LEU A 17 5.12 5.49 11.51
CA LEU A 17 5.82 6.46 10.66
C LEU A 17 5.28 7.89 10.84
N ALA A 18 4.70 8.18 12.00
CA ALA A 18 4.17 9.49 12.33
C ALA A 18 5.29 10.56 12.27
N GLY A 19 5.06 11.63 11.51
CA GLY A 19 6.03 12.72 11.34
C GLY A 19 7.07 12.51 10.24
N GLU A 20 7.23 11.28 9.75
CA GLU A 20 8.16 10.98 8.66
C GLU A 20 7.59 11.41 7.29
N LYS A 21 8.51 11.69 6.35
CA LYS A 21 8.22 11.97 4.95
C LYS A 21 9.11 11.11 4.07
N PHE A 22 8.47 10.44 3.10
CA PHE A 22 9.14 9.62 2.10
C PHE A 22 8.78 10.15 0.72
N ASP A 23 9.70 10.05 -0.24
CA ASP A 23 9.40 10.35 -1.65
C ASP A 23 8.78 9.14 -2.35
N MET A 24 9.06 7.92 -1.87
CA MET A 24 8.56 6.67 -2.43
C MET A 24 8.40 5.59 -1.34
N ILE A 25 7.38 4.74 -1.48
CA ILE A 25 7.11 3.60 -0.61
C ILE A 25 6.89 2.35 -1.46
N LYS A 26 7.56 1.25 -1.14
CA LYS A 26 7.31 -0.07 -1.74
C LYS A 26 6.46 -0.91 -0.77
N ILE A 27 5.42 -1.57 -1.30
CA ILE A 27 4.51 -2.47 -0.58
C ILE A 27 4.52 -3.79 -1.32
N ASP A 28 4.98 -4.85 -0.64
CA ASP A 28 5.09 -6.20 -1.17
C ASP A 28 4.72 -7.16 -0.03
N VAL A 29 3.40 -7.32 0.15
CA VAL A 29 2.83 -8.01 1.31
C VAL A 29 1.78 -8.99 0.82
N GLU A 30 2.05 -10.29 0.97
CA GLU A 30 1.31 -11.43 0.39
C GLU A 30 -0.23 -11.37 0.59
N GLY A 31 -0.95 -10.61 -0.26
CA GLY A 31 -2.40 -10.43 -0.23
C GLY A 31 -2.94 -9.44 0.84
N MET A 32 -2.06 -8.77 1.58
CA MET A 32 -2.43 -7.85 2.67
C MET A 32 -2.30 -6.37 2.28
N GLU A 33 -2.05 -6.06 1.01
CA GLU A 33 -1.73 -4.73 0.50
C GLU A 33 -2.82 -3.71 0.83
N MET A 34 -4.09 -4.09 0.78
CA MET A 34 -5.19 -3.16 1.11
C MET A 34 -5.20 -2.82 2.61
N LYS A 35 -4.87 -3.76 3.50
CA LYS A 35 -4.75 -3.47 4.93
C LYS A 35 -3.57 -2.54 5.20
N VAL A 36 -2.46 -2.72 4.49
CA VAL A 36 -1.28 -1.84 4.61
C VAL A 36 -1.61 -0.43 4.11
N LEU A 37 -2.21 -0.30 2.91
CA LEU A 37 -2.62 0.98 2.35
C LEU A 37 -3.58 1.73 3.27
N ASN A 38 -4.61 1.06 3.80
CA ASN A 38 -5.55 1.65 4.74
C ASN A 38 -4.89 2.01 6.09
N GLY A 39 -3.92 1.23 6.54
CA GLY A 39 -3.13 1.53 7.75
C GLY A 39 -2.16 2.71 7.58
N MET A 40 -2.02 3.27 6.38
CA MET A 40 -1.14 4.39 6.05
C MET A 40 -1.92 5.62 5.57
N GLU A 41 -3.24 5.63 5.73
CA GLU A 41 -4.12 6.62 5.12
C GLU A 41 -3.72 8.07 5.46
N ASN A 42 -3.40 8.37 6.71
CA ASN A 42 -3.06 9.72 7.15
C ASN A 42 -1.70 10.18 6.59
N LEU A 43 -0.72 9.26 6.55
CA LEU A 43 0.58 9.50 5.93
C LEU A 43 0.39 9.80 4.44
N LEU A 44 -0.30 8.93 3.71
CA LEU A 44 -0.47 9.06 2.26
C LEU A 44 -1.25 10.31 1.88
N ARG A 45 -2.26 10.69 2.65
CA ARG A 45 -3.00 11.95 2.44
C ARG A 45 -2.13 13.18 2.63
N ARG A 46 -1.24 13.18 3.63
CA ARG A 46 -0.38 14.32 3.97
C ARG A 46 0.82 14.47 3.05
N THR A 47 1.48 13.37 2.69
CA THR A 47 2.81 13.41 2.06
C THR A 47 2.81 13.02 0.59
N LYS A 48 1.76 12.35 0.10
CA LYS A 48 1.57 11.97 -1.31
C LYS A 48 2.84 11.37 -1.97
N PRO A 49 3.50 10.36 -1.37
CA PRO A 49 4.67 9.71 -1.96
C PRO A 49 4.27 8.95 -3.23
N LYS A 50 5.23 8.65 -4.09
CA LYS A 50 5.04 7.59 -5.10
C LYS A 50 4.89 6.24 -4.40
N LEU A 51 4.04 5.36 -4.94
CA LEU A 51 3.83 4.03 -4.37
C LEU A 51 4.23 2.96 -5.38
N PHE A 52 4.92 1.92 -4.94
CA PHE A 52 5.17 0.73 -5.74
C PHE A 52 4.59 -0.47 -5.03
N VAL A 53 3.41 -0.91 -5.48
CA VAL A 53 2.54 -1.84 -4.76
C VAL A 53 2.37 -3.11 -5.58
N GLU A 54 2.73 -4.26 -5.03
CA GLU A 54 2.25 -5.54 -5.56
C GLU A 54 0.82 -5.77 -5.07
N VAL A 55 -0.11 -5.96 -6.01
CA VAL A 55 -1.53 -6.15 -5.73
C VAL A 55 -1.97 -7.51 -6.26
N ASP A 56 -2.62 -8.29 -5.40
CA ASP A 56 -3.29 -9.53 -5.79
C ASP A 56 -4.50 -9.19 -6.66
N ARG A 57 -4.72 -9.97 -7.72
CA ARG A 57 -5.85 -9.81 -8.65
C ARG A 57 -7.20 -9.72 -7.93
N GLN A 58 -7.38 -10.45 -6.83
CA GLN A 58 -8.63 -10.39 -6.07
C GLN A 58 -8.92 -9.02 -5.46
N ASN A 59 -7.89 -8.21 -5.24
CA ASN A 59 -7.97 -6.89 -4.61
C ASN A 59 -8.06 -5.73 -5.63
N PHE A 60 -8.02 -5.99 -6.94
CA PHE A 60 -7.98 -4.92 -7.97
C PHE A 60 -9.11 -3.91 -7.83
N LYS A 61 -10.34 -4.37 -7.57
CA LYS A 61 -11.46 -3.44 -7.38
C LYS A 61 -11.22 -2.51 -6.18
N ALA A 62 -10.82 -3.06 -5.04
CA ALA A 62 -10.57 -2.27 -3.84
C ALA A 62 -9.37 -1.31 -4.03
N PHE A 63 -8.37 -1.75 -4.78
CA PHE A 63 -7.21 -0.94 -5.15
C PHE A 63 -7.57 0.22 -6.08
N ASP A 64 -8.42 -0.01 -7.09
CA ASP A 64 -8.91 1.04 -7.99
C ASP A 64 -9.74 2.09 -7.21
N ASP A 65 -10.64 1.62 -6.32
CA ASP A 65 -11.44 2.49 -5.45
C ASP A 65 -10.54 3.32 -4.50
N PHE A 66 -9.47 2.71 -3.97
CA PHE A 66 -8.46 3.41 -3.16
C PHE A 66 -7.74 4.49 -3.97
N CYS A 67 -7.27 4.17 -5.18
CA CYS A 67 -6.58 5.14 -6.02
C CYS A 67 -7.47 6.36 -6.32
N ALA A 68 -8.74 6.12 -6.66
CA ALA A 68 -9.71 7.19 -6.89
C ALA A 68 -9.96 8.04 -5.63
N THR A 69 -10.14 7.40 -4.48
CA THR A 69 -10.42 8.09 -3.20
C THR A 69 -9.23 8.94 -2.74
N HIS A 70 -8.00 8.48 -2.98
CA HIS A 70 -6.79 9.12 -2.50
C HIS A 70 -6.08 9.96 -3.57
N ASN A 71 -6.70 10.23 -4.73
CA ASN A 71 -6.11 10.98 -5.84
C ASN A 71 -4.74 10.42 -6.26
N TYR A 72 -4.67 9.11 -6.47
CA TYR A 72 -3.55 8.42 -7.07
C TYR A 72 -3.92 7.94 -8.48
N GLU A 73 -2.94 7.91 -9.37
CA GLU A 73 -3.06 7.31 -10.69
C GLU A 73 -1.95 6.29 -10.94
N VAL A 74 -2.24 5.32 -11.80
CA VAL A 74 -1.27 4.32 -12.22
C VAL A 74 -0.34 4.93 -13.26
N LEU A 75 0.93 5.08 -12.93
CA LEU A 75 1.98 5.53 -13.85
C LEU A 75 2.49 4.36 -14.70
N GLU A 76 2.76 3.21 -14.08
CA GLU A 76 3.29 2.03 -14.75
C GLU A 76 2.75 0.73 -14.14
N GLN A 77 2.70 -0.34 -14.94
CA GLN A 77 2.26 -1.67 -14.53
C GLN A 77 3.28 -2.72 -14.98
N PHE A 78 3.63 -3.63 -14.07
CA PHE A 78 4.60 -4.70 -14.32
C PHE A 78 3.96 -6.05 -13.98
N LYS A 79 3.82 -6.91 -14.99
CA LYS A 79 3.21 -8.25 -14.86
C LYS A 79 4.12 -9.33 -15.45
N ARG A 80 4.43 -10.37 -14.66
CA ARG A 80 5.40 -11.41 -15.02
C ARG A 80 4.88 -12.83 -14.79
N TYR A 81 3.64 -13.10 -15.21
CA TYR A 81 2.92 -14.40 -15.17
C TYR A 81 2.23 -14.79 -13.85
N ARG A 82 2.54 -14.14 -12.73
CA ARG A 82 1.83 -14.36 -11.45
C ARG A 82 0.42 -13.71 -11.46
N PRO A 83 -0.52 -14.15 -10.59
CA PRO A 83 -1.81 -13.48 -10.44
C PRO A 83 -1.64 -12.02 -9.97
N ASN A 84 -0.58 -11.74 -9.23
CA ASN A 84 -0.27 -10.41 -8.73
C ASN A 84 0.33 -9.51 -9.82
N THR A 85 0.02 -8.22 -9.76
CA THR A 85 0.59 -7.19 -10.63
C THR A 85 1.27 -6.13 -9.76
N ASN A 86 2.46 -5.70 -10.15
CA ASN A 86 3.13 -4.56 -9.52
C ASN A 86 2.69 -3.26 -10.20
N PHE A 87 2.22 -2.30 -9.43
CA PHE A 87 1.78 -0.98 -9.89
C PHE A 87 2.69 0.11 -9.34
N LEU A 88 3.18 0.98 -10.21
CA LEU A 88 3.76 2.26 -9.81
C LEU A 88 2.66 3.32 -9.82
N LEU A 89 2.40 3.93 -8.68
CA LEU A 89 1.42 5.01 -8.50
C LEU A 89 2.10 6.36 -8.30
N GLY A 90 1.48 7.39 -8.85
CA GLY A 90 1.82 8.79 -8.63
C GLY A 90 0.61 9.57 -8.13
N PRO A 91 0.81 10.68 -7.40
CA PRO A 91 -0.27 11.61 -7.09
C PRO A 91 -0.86 12.15 -8.39
N ARG A 92 -2.18 12.12 -8.52
CA ARG A 92 -2.90 12.75 -9.61
C ARG A 92 -2.87 14.27 -9.40
N LEU A 93 -2.29 15.00 -10.35
CA LEU A 93 -2.35 16.46 -10.35
C LEU A 93 -3.73 16.90 -10.91
N GLU A 94 -4.37 17.85 -10.22
CA GLU A 94 -5.59 18.51 -10.71
C GLU A 94 -5.30 19.44 -11.90
#